data_AF-A0A069D5X1-F1
#
_entry.id   AF-A0A069D5X1-F1
#
_cell.length_a   1.000
_cell.length_b   1.000
_cell.length_c   1.000
_cell.angle_alpha   90.00
_cell.angle_beta   90.00
_cell.angle_gamma   90.00
#
_symmetry.space_group_name_H-M   'P 1'
#
loop_
_entity.id
_entity.type
_entity.pdbx_description
1 polymer ?
#
loop_
_entity_poly.entity_id
_entity_poly.type
_entity_poly.pdbx_seq_one_letter_code
_entity_poly.pdbx_strand_id
1 'polypeptide(L)' 'MERDYLCKCNNCDTILIDRNPQFDAPELPLQGNEEQMEWLEDEDGQFWGCPHCKTDDYLVDLPTL' A
#
# COMPACT_ATOMS: atom_id res chain seq x y z
N MET A 1 -1.05 -8.94 -18.13
CA MET A 1 -0.62 -8.04 -17.05
C MET A 1 -1.84 -7.77 -16.21
N GLU A 2 -1.75 -8.12 -14.94
CA GLU A 2 -2.77 -7.80 -13.94
C GLU A 2 -2.58 -6.34 -13.51
N ARG A 3 -3.67 -5.66 -13.14
CA ARG A 3 -3.64 -4.30 -12.62
C ARG A 3 -4.24 -4.29 -11.22
N ASP A 4 -3.64 -3.50 -10.33
CA ASP A 4 -4.13 -3.32 -8.96
C ASP A 4 -3.82 -1.91 -8.47
N TYR A 5 -4.43 -1.53 -7.36
CA TYR A 5 -4.14 -0.28 -6.68
C TYR A 5 -2.80 -0.42 -5.96
N LEU A 6 -1.88 0.54 -6.16
CA LEU A 6 -0.56 0.48 -5.58
C LEU A 6 -0.24 1.71 -4.73
N CYS A 7 0.38 1.48 -3.58
CA CYS A 7 0.99 2.50 -2.75
C CYS A 7 2.47 2.19 -2.49
N LYS A 8 3.22 3.16 -2.00
CA LYS A 8 4.63 3.02 -1.62
C LYS A 8 4.81 3.42 -0.16
N CYS A 9 5.53 2.61 0.60
CA CYS A 9 6.04 3.00 1.91
C CYS A 9 7.34 3.80 1.73
N ASN A 10 7.34 5.09 2.10
CA ASN A 10 8.53 5.95 1.97
C ASN A 10 9.59 5.73 3.06
N ASN A 11 9.32 4.88 4.07
CA ASN A 11 10.31 4.55 5.11
C ASN A 11 11.17 3.33 4.75
N CYS A 12 10.61 2.33 4.05
CA CYS A 12 11.33 1.12 3.65
C CYS A 12 11.41 0.91 2.13
N ASP A 13 10.90 1.86 1.34
CA ASP A 13 10.86 1.85 -0.13
C ASP A 13 10.07 0.69 -0.77
N THR A 14 9.28 -0.06 0.00
CA THR A 14 8.45 -1.17 -0.52
C THR A 14 7.23 -0.64 -1.30
N ILE A 15 7.00 -1.20 -2.49
CA ILE A 15 5.75 -1.03 -3.25
C ILE A 15 4.76 -2.07 -2.75
N LEU A 16 3.52 -1.66 -2.47
CA LEU A 16 2.50 -2.50 -1.87
C LEU A 16 1.22 -2.50 -2.72
N ILE A 17 0.53 -3.63 -2.74
CA ILE A 17 -0.85 -3.74 -3.23
C ILE A 17 -1.76 -3.11 -2.17
N ASP A 18 -2.39 -2.00 -2.52
CA ASP A 18 -3.23 -1.22 -1.64
C ASP A 18 -4.56 -1.94 -1.37
N ARG A 19 -4.80 -2.26 -0.10
CA ARG A 19 -6.02 -2.92 0.39
C ARG A 19 -7.07 -1.92 0.90
N ASN A 20 -6.76 -0.63 0.85
CA ASN A 20 -7.67 0.47 1.18
C ASN A 20 -7.70 1.55 0.07
N PRO A 21 -7.92 1.15 -1.21
CA PRO A 21 -7.86 2.11 -2.30
C PRO A 21 -8.97 3.16 -2.17
N GLN A 22 -8.59 4.42 -2.40
CA GLN A 22 -9.56 5.51 -2.53
C GLN A 22 -10.41 5.31 -3.80
N PHE A 23 -11.63 5.86 -3.82
CA PHE A 23 -12.61 5.67 -4.90
C PHE A 23 -12.06 6.00 -6.31
N ASP A 24 -11.08 6.90 -6.42
CA ASP A 24 -10.46 7.33 -7.67
C ASP A 24 -8.97 6.95 -7.80
N ALA A 25 -8.49 6.00 -6.98
CA ALA A 25 -7.10 5.57 -7.07
C ALA A 25 -6.83 4.84 -8.42
N PRO A 26 -5.67 5.04 -9.04
CA PRO A 26 -5.39 4.41 -10.33
C PRO A 26 -4.98 2.94 -10.15
N GLU A 27 -5.55 2.07 -10.99
CA GLU A 27 -5.07 0.69 -11.15
C GLU A 27 -3.81 0.66 -12.05
N LEU A 28 -2.69 0.21 -11.49
CA LEU A 28 -1.39 0.14 -12.15
C LEU A 28 -0.98 -1.31 -12.47
N PRO A 29 -0.23 -1.56 -13.57
CA PRO A 29 0.25 -2.91 -13.88
C PRO A 29 1.21 -3.44 -12.81
N LEU A 30 0.96 -4.66 -12.33
CA LEU A 30 1.86 -5.34 -11.39
C LEU A 30 3.20 -5.67 -12.08
N GLN A 31 4.30 -5.35 -11.40
CA GLN A 31 5.68 -5.64 -11.80
C GLN A 31 6.22 -6.93 -11.16
N GLY A 32 5.53 -7.45 -10.13
CA GLY A 32 5.84 -8.70 -9.44
C GLY A 32 6.79 -8.56 -8.25
N ASN A 33 7.18 -7.35 -7.90
CA ASN A 33 7.98 -7.03 -6.70
C ASN A 33 7.14 -6.35 -5.60
N GLU A 34 5.84 -6.20 -5.82
CA GLU A 34 4.92 -5.62 -4.84
C GLU A 34 4.58 -6.63 -3.74
N GLU A 35 4.43 -6.14 -2.51
CA GLU A 35 3.99 -6.94 -1.36
C GLU A 35 2.55 -6.59 -0.95
N GLN A 36 1.90 -7.46 -0.18
CA GLN A 36 0.56 -7.19 0.34
C GLN A 36 0.66 -6.29 1.58
N MET A 37 -0.26 -5.32 1.71
CA MET A 37 -0.48 -4.67 3.01
C MET A 37 -0.87 -5.71 4.07
N GLU A 38 -0.54 -5.41 5.32
CA GLU A 38 -0.89 -6.24 6.47
C GLU A 38 -2.00 -5.58 7.28
N TRP A 39 -2.94 -6.40 7.77
CA TRP A 39 -3.98 -5.92 8.68
C TRP A 39 -3.38 -5.85 10.09
N LEU A 40 -3.31 -4.65 10.64
CA LEU A 40 -2.68 -4.32 11.91
C LEU A 40 -3.72 -3.77 12.91
N GLU A 41 -3.36 -3.79 14.19
CA GLU A 41 -4.17 -3.26 15.28
C GLU A 41 -3.28 -2.55 16.29
N ASP A 42 -3.68 -1.34 16.70
CA ASP A 42 -3.03 -0.53 17.73
C ASP A 42 -4.05 0.05 18.74
N GLU A 43 -3.64 1.04 19.52
CA GLU A 43 -4.47 1.69 20.55
C GLU A 43 -5.66 2.46 19.96
N ASP A 44 -5.56 2.90 18.69
CA ASP A 44 -6.55 3.73 18.00
C ASP A 44 -7.47 2.92 17.08
N GLY A 45 -7.10 1.69 16.72
CA GLY A 45 -7.99 0.74 16.06
C GLY A 45 -7.28 -0.24 15.11
N GLN A 46 -8.02 -0.71 14.11
CA GLN A 46 -7.50 -1.63 13.09
C GLN A 46 -7.33 -0.90 11.76
N PHE A 47 -6.23 -1.19 11.06
CA PHE A 47 -5.87 -0.52 9.82
C PHE A 47 -5.02 -1.42 8.91
N TRP A 48 -4.97 -1.09 7.61
CA TRP A 48 -4.02 -1.70 6.69
C TRP A 48 -2.71 -0.92 6.72
N GLY A 49 -1.59 -1.58 7.00
CA GLY A 49 -0.28 -0.93 7.08
C GLY A 49 0.83 -1.66 6.31
N CYS A 50 2.03 -1.06 6.32
CA CYS A 50 3.21 -1.66 5.72
C CYS A 50 3.65 -2.90 6.53
N PRO A 51 3.87 -4.07 5.90
CA PRO A 51 4.28 -5.28 6.61
C PRO A 51 5.68 -5.19 7.25
N HIS A 52 6.52 -4.28 6.75
CA HIS A 52 7.89 -4.06 7.26
C HIS A 52 7.95 -3.01 8.36
N CYS A 53 7.22 -1.90 8.20
CA CYS A 53 7.24 -0.79 9.16
C CYS A 53 6.19 -0.92 10.27
N LYS A 54 5.18 -1.77 10.08
CA LYS A 54 4.06 -1.96 11.01
C LYS A 54 3.30 -0.67 11.34
N THR A 55 3.17 0.20 10.34
CA THR A 55 2.43 1.47 10.39
C THR A 55 1.96 1.83 8.98
N ASP A 56 0.93 2.66 8.87
CA ASP A 56 0.44 3.29 7.64
C ASP A 56 0.96 4.73 7.44
N ASP A 57 1.63 5.33 8.43
CA ASP A 57 2.09 6.73 8.44
C ASP A 57 2.95 7.16 7.23
N TYR A 58 3.61 6.19 6.60
CA TYR A 58 4.55 6.43 5.49
C TYR A 58 4.02 5.98 4.13
N LEU A 59 2.76 5.51 4.08
CA LEU A 59 2.14 5.04 2.85
C LEU A 59 1.66 6.22 2.01
N VAL A 60 2.01 6.18 0.73
CA VAL A 60 1.60 7.19 -0.24
C VAL A 60 1.14 6.50 -1.50
N ASP A 61 -0.01 6.90 -2.02
CA ASP A 61 -0.51 6.43 -3.31
C ASP A 61 0.54 6.68 -4.40
N LEU A 62 0.68 5.74 -5.34
CA LEU A 62 1.52 5.97 -6.52
C LEU A 62 0.72 6.78 -7.55
N PRO A 63 1.07 8.05 -7.81
CA PRO A 63 0.41 8.82 -8.85
C PRO A 63 0.77 8.27 -10.24
N THR A 64 -0.17 8.36 -11.17
CA THR A 64 0.06 8.10 -12.59
C THR A 64 1.15 9.02 -13.13
N LEU A 65 2.16 8.44 -13.79
CA LEU A 65 3.10 9.15 -14.67
C LEU A 65 2.40 9.60 -15.96
#